data_AF-A0A2Z7DBH3-F1
#
_entry.id   AF-A0A2Z7DBH3-F1
#
_cell.length_a   1.000
_cell.length_b   1.000
_cell.length_c   1.000
_cell.angle_alpha   90.00
_cell.angle_beta   90.00
_cell.angle_gamma   90.00
#
_symmetry.space_group_name_H-M   'P 1'
#
loop_
_entity.id
_entity.type
_entity.pdbx_description
1 polymer ?
#
loop_
_entity_poly.entity_id
_entity_poly.type
_entity_poly.pdbx_seq_one_letter_code
_entity_poly.pdbx_strand_id
1 'polypeptide(L)' 'MKRYGEDVKDELIVGKILRSLDAKFDYIVVSIEESKDTETMIVDDLSRSLQADEERLKNPHESAEQASKSKLSL' A
#
# COMPACT_ATOMS: atom_id res chain seq x y z
N MET A 1 -10.96 7.03 -13.89
CA MET A 1 -10.96 5.89 -14.86
C MET A 1 -12.41 5.51 -15.13
N LYS A 2 -12.92 5.55 -16.38
CA LYS A 2 -14.30 5.14 -16.70
C LYS A 2 -14.33 3.70 -17.17
N ARG A 3 -15.07 2.82 -16.48
CA ARG A 3 -15.46 1.51 -17.00
C ARG A 3 -16.99 1.47 -17.09
N TYR A 4 -17.53 1.25 -18.29
CA TYR A 4 -18.96 1.06 -18.56
C TYR A 4 -19.91 2.18 -18.11
N GLY A 5 -19.46 3.44 -18.11
CA GLY A 5 -20.34 4.59 -17.88
C GLY A 5 -20.64 4.90 -16.40
N GLU A 6 -20.17 4.09 -15.46
CA GLU A 6 -20.27 4.35 -14.03
C GLU A 6 -18.99 5.03 -13.53
N ASP A 7 -19.14 6.05 -12.70
CA ASP A 7 -18.02 6.74 -12.05
C ASP A 7 -17.49 5.82 -10.94
N VAL A 8 -16.44 5.07 -11.27
CA VAL A 8 -15.83 4.14 -10.32
C VAL A 8 -15.04 4.96 -9.31
N LYS A 9 -15.57 5.06 -8.10
CA LYS A 9 -14.88 5.68 -6.96
C LYS A 9 -13.61 4.93 -6.61
N ASP A 10 -12.58 5.67 -6.19
CA ASP A 10 -11.30 5.11 -5.76
C ASP A 10 -11.47 4.12 -4.59
N GLU A 11 -12.38 4.40 -3.66
CA GLU A 11 -12.76 3.50 -2.56
C GLU A 11 -13.13 2.08 -3.05
N LEU A 12 -13.90 1.98 -4.14
CA LEU A 12 -14.30 0.67 -4.71
C LEU A 12 -13.13 -0.07 -5.33
N ILE A 13 -12.16 0.67 -5.88
CA ILE A 13 -10.96 0.10 -6.50
C ILE A 13 -10.00 -0.36 -5.40
N VAL A 14 -9.78 0.48 -4.38
CA VAL A 14 -9.01 0.17 -3.17
C VAL A 14 -9.55 -1.10 -2.52
N GLY A 15 -10.86 -1.19 -2.28
CA GLY A 15 -11.47 -2.38 -1.68
C GLY A 15 -11.30 -3.65 -2.55
N LYS A 16 -11.32 -3.52 -3.88
CA LYS A 16 -11.03 -4.64 -4.78
C LYS A 16 -9.57 -5.07 -4.72
N ILE A 17 -8.64 -4.13 -4.64
CA ILE A 17 -7.21 -4.42 -4.51
C ILE A 17 -6.98 -5.16 -3.20
N LEU A 18 -7.40 -4.61 -2.06
CA LEU A 18 -7.22 -5.21 -0.74
C LEU A 18 -7.80 -6.62 -0.66
N ARG A 19 -9.00 -6.85 -1.22
CA ARG A 19 -9.60 -8.19 -1.29
C ARG A 19 -8.81 -9.18 -2.16
N SER A 20 -8.09 -8.69 -3.16
CA SER A 20 -7.30 -9.50 -4.09
C SER A 20 -5.85 -9.70 -3.64
N LEU A 21 -5.43 -9.05 -2.54
CA LEU A 21 -4.08 -9.20 -2.01
C LEU A 21 -3.87 -10.60 -1.44
N ASP A 22 -2.63 -11.06 -1.56
CA ASP A 22 -2.17 -12.31 -0.97
C ASP A 22 -2.03 -12.16 0.55
N ALA A 23 -2.24 -13.24 1.32
CA ALA A 23 -2.23 -13.23 2.79
C ALA A 23 -0.93 -12.69 3.40
N LYS A 24 0.18 -12.69 2.63
CA LYS A 24 1.44 -12.02 3.04
C LYS A 24 1.29 -10.52 3.30
N PHE A 25 0.22 -9.89 2.81
CA PHE A 25 -0.09 -8.46 3.01
C PHE A 25 -1.24 -8.21 4.00
N ASP A 26 -1.68 -9.23 4.77
CA ASP A 26 -2.77 -9.07 5.75
C ASP A 26 -2.52 -7.91 6.72
N TYR A 27 -1.26 -7.68 7.13
CA TYR A 27 -0.89 -6.55 7.99
C TYR A 27 -1.26 -5.19 7.37
N ILE A 28 -1.13 -5.03 6.05
CA ILE A 28 -1.48 -3.80 5.34
C ILE A 28 -3.00 -3.62 5.33
N VAL A 29 -3.74 -4.70 5.07
CA VAL A 29 -5.21 -4.69 5.09
C VAL A 29 -5.73 -4.30 6.48
N VAL A 30 -5.21 -4.92 7.53
CA VAL A 30 -5.56 -4.62 8.93
C VAL A 30 -5.25 -3.15 9.26
N SER A 31 -4.04 -2.68 8.93
CA SER A 31 -3.64 -1.28 9.21
C SER A 31 -4.57 -0.26 8.55
N ILE A 32 -5.00 -0.52 7.32
CA ILE A 32 -5.90 0.36 6.56
C ILE A 32 -7.32 0.31 7.14
N GLU A 33 -7.80 -0.88 7.52
CA GLU A 33 -9.13 -1.05 8.14
C GLU A 33 -9.20 -0.36 9.51
N GLU A 34 -8.14 -0.47 10.33
CA GLU A 34 -8.04 0.20 11.62
C GLU A 34 -7.94 1.73 11.49
N SER A 35 -7.24 2.22 10.46
CA SER A 35 -7.04 3.67 10.27
C SER A 35 -8.21 4.37 9.58
N LYS A 36 -9.17 3.61 9.02
CA LYS A 36 -10.33 4.11 8.25
C LYS A 36 -9.96 4.96 7.03
N ASP A 37 -8.74 4.82 6.51
CA ASP A 37 -8.23 5.61 5.39
C ASP A 37 -8.80 5.18 4.02
N THR A 38 -9.67 4.17 3.94
CA THR A 38 -10.22 3.68 2.67
C THR A 38 -11.05 4.69 1.89
N GLU A 39 -11.67 5.67 2.56
CA GLU A 39 -12.49 6.70 1.91
C GLU A 39 -11.64 7.83 1.29
N THR A 40 -10.45 8.08 1.84
CA THR A 40 -9.55 9.17 1.45
C THR A 40 -8.35 8.70 0.64
N MET A 41 -8.08 7.40 0.63
CA MET A 41 -6.90 6.83 -0.01
C MET A 41 -7.06 6.78 -1.54
N ILE A 42 -6.05 7.31 -2.23
CA ILE A 42 -5.95 7.30 -3.69
C ILE A 42 -5.33 5.96 -4.13
N VAL A 43 -5.85 5.39 -5.22
CA VAL A 43 -5.40 4.10 -5.75
C VAL A 43 -3.90 4.08 -6.08
N ASP A 44 -3.35 5.20 -6.56
CA ASP A 44 -1.91 5.33 -6.88
C ASP A 44 -1.04 5.19 -5.63
N ASP A 45 -1.42 5.85 -4.53
CA ASP A 45 -0.69 5.79 -3.25
C ASP A 45 -0.71 4.38 -2.63
N LEU A 46 -1.87 3.71 -2.66
CA LEU A 46 -1.97 2.32 -2.22
C LEU A 46 -1.06 1.41 -3.07
N SER A 47 -1.11 1.57 -4.40
CA SER A 47 -0.32 0.75 -5.32
C SER A 47 1.18 0.96 -5.12
N ARG A 48 1.62 2.21 -4.91
CA ARG A 48 3.02 2.54 -4.58
C ARG A 48 3.46 1.89 -3.27
N SER A 49 2.62 1.94 -2.24
CA SER A 49 2.92 1.37 -0.93
C SER A 49 3.07 -0.14 -1.00
N LEU A 50 2.15 -0.82 -1.70
CA LEU A 50 2.22 -2.27 -1.93
C LEU A 50 3.46 -2.68 -2.71
N GLN A 51 3.82 -1.92 -3.75
CA GLN A 51 5.01 -2.20 -4.55
C GLN A 51 6.30 -2.00 -3.73
N ALA A 52 6.37 -0.94 -2.92
CA ALA A 52 7.50 -0.71 -2.02
C ALA A 52 7.63 -1.84 -1.00
N ASP A 53 6.51 -2.31 -0.44
CA ASP A 53 6.53 -3.41 0.52
C ASP A 53 6.94 -4.75 -0.12
N GLU A 54 6.48 -5.02 -1.34
CA GLU A 54 6.92 -6.20 -2.11
C GLU A 54 8.41 -6.15 -2.42
N GLU A 55 8.96 -4.99 -2.79
CA GLU A 55 10.39 -4.82 -3.06
C GLU A 55 11.23 -5.07 -1.80
N ARG A 56 10.76 -4.57 -0.65
CA ARG A 56 11.38 -4.83 0.67
C ARG A 56 11.35 -6.31 1.03
N LEU A 57 10.25 -6.99 0.75
CA LEU A 57 10.12 -8.44 1.00
C LEU A 57 11.02 -9.26 0.07
N LYS A 58 11.21 -8.81 -1.17
CA LYS A 58 12.03 -9.46 -2.19
C LYS A 58 13.54 -9.27 -1.95
N ASN A 59 13.95 -8.11 -1.44
CA ASN A 59 15.35 -7.79 -1.11
C ASN A 59 15.48 -7.37 0.37
N PRO A 60 15.37 -8.31 1.32
CA PRO A 60 15.42 -7.98 2.75
C PRO A 60 16.77 -7.40 3.20
N HIS A 61 17.81 -7.54 2.39
CA HIS A 61 19.17 -7.08 2.70
C HIS A 61 19.41 -5.58 2.38
N GLU A 62 18.59 -4.94 1.54
CA GLU A 62 18.69 -3.49 1.24
C GLU A 62 17.78 -2.63 2.15
N SER A 63 16.68 -3.19 2.65
CA SER A 63 15.71 -2.42 3.46
C SER A 63 16.22 -2.01 4.85
N ALA A 64 17.27 -2.65 5.39
CA ALA A 64 17.85 -2.30 6.69
C ALA A 64 18.81 -1.09 6.63
N GLU A 65 19.37 -0.79 5.46
CA GLU A 65 20.35 0.30 5.32
C GLU A 65 19.70 1.68 5.18
N GLN A 66 18.50 1.80 4.59
CA GLN A 66 17.86 3.13 4.45
C GLN A 66 17.27 3.68 5.75
N ALA A 67 16.92 2.85 6.73
CA ALA A 67 16.47 3.31 8.04
C ALA A 67 17.63 3.75 8.96
N SER A 68 18.88 3.38 8.62
CA SER A 68 20.07 3.64 9.45
C SER A 68 20.86 4.88 9.04
N LYS A 69 20.58 5.53 7.90
CA LYS A 69 21.33 6.72 7.46
C LYS A 69 20.83 8.04 8.04
N SER A 70 19.71 8.06 8.77
CA SER A 70 19.15 9.30 9.34
C SER A 70 19.65 9.66 10.75
N LYS A 71 20.64 8.94 11.31
CA LYS A 71 21.17 9.22 12.67
C LYS A 71 22.66 9.56 12.76
N LEU A 72 23.34 9.85 11.65
CA LEU A 72 24.72 10.34 11.69
C LEU A 72 24.84 11.70 11.00
N SER A 73 24.23 12.69 11.62
CA SER A 73 24.50 14.11 11.37
C SER A 73 24.54 14.81 12.72
N LEU A 74 25.63 14.60 13.46
CA LEU A 74 26.11 15.49 14.50
C LEU A 74 27.64 15.54 14.44
#